data_AF-A0A940SN43-F1
#
_entry.id   AF-A0A940SN43-F1
#
_cell.length_a   1.000
_cell.length_b   1.000
_cell.length_c   1.000
_cell.angle_alpha   90.00
_cell.angle_beta   90.00
_cell.angle_gamma   90.00
#
_symmetry.space_group_name_H-M   'P 1'
#
loop_
_entity.id
_entity.type
_entity.pdbx_description
1 polymer ?
#
loop_
_entity_poly.entity_id
_entity_poly.type
_entity_poly.pdbx_seq_one_letter_code
_entity_poly.pdbx_strand_id
1 'polypeptide(L)'
;QLSNLLSQNGIFWAIVAGTVLAGILASTMSTADSQLLTAASSMSQDLLQDFFKIKMSSKTNMLMARLTVVAVAVVGIFLAWDPNSSVFYIVSFAWAGFGGAFGPVMLFSLFWKRINKQGALAGMISGGVMVFVWKFLIRPLGGAWNIYELLPAFVVSCIVIVVVSLLTAPPSEEICKEFDSVKQGL
;
A
#
# COMPACT_ATOMS: atom_id res chain seq x y z
N GLN A 1 34.26 -4.11 -14.63
CA GLN A 1 35.06 -3.11 -13.88
C GLN A 1 35.31 -3.53 -12.42
N LEU A 2 34.30 -3.98 -11.66
CA LEU A 2 34.50 -4.52 -10.30
C LEU A 2 35.46 -5.72 -10.24
N SER A 3 35.37 -6.66 -11.19
CA SER A 3 36.25 -7.83 -11.28
C SER A 3 37.74 -7.48 -11.46
N ASN A 4 38.06 -6.42 -12.22
CA ASN A 4 39.43 -5.94 -12.39
C ASN A 4 39.99 -5.26 -11.13
N LEU A 5 39.16 -4.54 -10.36
CA LEU A 5 39.56 -3.90 -9.10
C LEU A 5 39.74 -4.92 -7.96
N LEU A 6 38.98 -6.02 -7.98
CA LEU A 6 39.12 -7.14 -7.04
C LEU A 6 40.39 -7.97 -7.29
N SER A 7 40.79 -8.13 -8.55
CA SER A 7 42.06 -8.78 -8.92
C SER A 7 43.30 -8.00 -8.46
N GLN A 8 43.21 -6.68 -8.27
CA GLN A 8 44.34 -5.85 -7.85
C GLN A 8 44.54 -5.77 -6.33
N ASN A 9 43.50 -6.07 -5.53
CA ASN A 9 43.54 -5.94 -4.07
C ASN A 9 43.67 -7.29 -3.31
N GLY A 10 43.63 -8.43 -4.00
CA GLY A 10 43.84 -9.75 -3.41
C GLY A 10 42.54 -10.50 -3.06
N ILE A 11 42.62 -11.83 -3.06
CA ILE A 11 41.50 -12.78 -2.91
C ILE A 11 40.61 -12.47 -1.70
N PHE A 12 41.19 -11.99 -0.58
CA PHE A 12 40.46 -11.66 0.63
C PHE A 12 39.37 -10.60 0.39
N TRP A 13 39.68 -9.48 -0.26
CA TRP A 13 38.71 -8.42 -0.54
C TRP A 13 37.68 -8.83 -1.60
N ALA A 14 38.05 -9.73 -2.53
CA ALA A 14 37.12 -10.32 -3.48
C ALA A 14 36.07 -11.20 -2.80
N ILE A 15 36.48 -12.01 -1.80
CA ILE A 15 35.56 -12.81 -1.00
C ILE A 15 34.62 -11.89 -0.21
N VAL A 16 35.14 -10.87 0.48
CA VAL A 16 34.31 -9.92 1.24
C VAL A 16 33.29 -9.21 0.35
N ALA A 17 33.71 -8.68 -0.80
CA ALA A 17 32.80 -8.04 -1.75
C ALA A 17 31.74 -9.02 -2.28
N GLY A 18 32.14 -10.26 -2.59
CA GLY A 18 31.21 -11.32 -3.00
C GLY A 18 30.17 -11.64 -1.92
N THR A 19 30.59 -11.77 -0.66
CA THR A 19 29.69 -12.01 0.48
C THR A 19 28.72 -10.86 0.70
N VAL A 20 29.19 -9.60 0.60
CA VAL A 20 28.33 -8.42 0.75
C VAL A 20 27.27 -8.37 -0.36
N LEU A 21 27.67 -8.58 -1.62
CA LEU A 21 26.74 -8.62 -2.75
C LEU A 21 25.72 -9.76 -2.61
N ALA A 22 26.17 -10.94 -2.20
CA ALA A 22 25.30 -12.08 -1.92
C ALA A 22 24.30 -11.74 -0.80
N GLY A 23 24.74 -11.06 0.26
CA GLY A 23 23.88 -10.61 1.36
C GLY A 23 22.80 -9.62 0.92
N ILE A 24 23.15 -8.63 0.08
CA ILE A 24 22.19 -7.66 -0.46
C ILE A 24 21.15 -8.35 -1.34
N LEU A 25 21.59 -9.25 -2.22
CA LEU A 25 20.68 -10.02 -3.08
C LEU A 25 19.77 -10.93 -2.25
N ALA A 26 20.32 -11.63 -1.26
CA ALA A 26 19.54 -12.49 -0.36
C ALA A 26 18.49 -11.70 0.44
N SER A 27 18.86 -10.52 0.97
CA SER A 27 17.93 -9.64 1.68
C SER A 27 16.81 -9.11 0.77
N THR A 28 17.14 -8.77 -0.48
CA THR A 28 16.17 -8.31 -1.48
C THR A 28 15.20 -9.43 -1.86
N MET A 29 15.70 -10.65 -2.12
CA MET A 29 14.87 -11.81 -2.44
C MET A 29 13.94 -12.19 -1.29
N SER A 30 14.43 -12.22 -0.04
CA SER A 30 13.60 -12.52 1.12
C SER A 30 12.44 -11.53 1.32
N THR A 31 12.70 -10.24 1.07
CA THR A 31 11.66 -9.20 1.13
C THR A 31 10.65 -9.37 0.00
N ALA A 32 11.12 -9.60 -1.23
CA ALA A 32 10.27 -9.81 -2.39
C ALA A 32 9.37 -11.04 -2.22
N ASP A 33 9.91 -12.16 -1.73
CA ASP A 33 9.17 -13.40 -1.50
C ASP A 33 8.04 -13.19 -0.47
N SER A 34 8.33 -12.49 0.62
CA SER A 34 7.33 -12.18 1.64
C SER A 34 6.20 -11.31 1.08
N GLN A 35 6.53 -10.27 0.31
CA GLN A 35 5.53 -9.38 -0.30
C GLN A 35 4.69 -10.08 -1.38
N LEU A 36 5.30 -10.95 -2.20
CA LEU A 36 4.60 -11.75 -3.20
C LEU A 36 3.63 -12.74 -2.54
N LEU A 37 4.05 -13.38 -1.43
CA LEU A 37 3.20 -14.29 -0.68
C LEU A 37 2.04 -13.54 -0.02
N THR A 38 2.28 -12.37 0.57
CA THR A 38 1.21 -11.52 1.13
C THR A 38 0.22 -11.11 0.04
N ALA A 39 0.70 -10.64 -1.12
CA ALA A 39 -0.17 -10.26 -2.25
C ALA A 39 -1.00 -11.45 -2.76
N ALA A 40 -0.39 -12.64 -2.87
CA ALA A 40 -1.09 -13.85 -3.28
C ALA A 40 -2.13 -14.31 -2.25
N SER A 41 -1.82 -14.18 -0.95
CA SER A 41 -2.77 -14.48 0.12
C SER A 41 -3.97 -13.54 0.07
N SER A 42 -3.72 -12.22 -0.01
CA SER A 42 -4.79 -11.23 -0.09
C SER A 42 -5.65 -11.36 -1.35
N MET A 43 -5.05 -11.72 -2.50
CA MET A 43 -5.83 -12.01 -3.69
C MET A 43 -6.73 -13.24 -3.49
N SER A 44 -6.17 -14.32 -2.96
CA SER A 44 -6.88 -15.60 -2.87
C SER A 44 -7.92 -15.67 -1.74
N GLN A 45 -7.66 -15.04 -0.60
CA GLN A 45 -8.54 -15.03 0.57
C GLN A 45 -9.42 -13.78 0.56
N ASP A 46 -8.81 -12.59 0.72
CA ASP A 46 -9.58 -11.34 0.89
C ASP A 46 -10.42 -11.00 -0.34
N LEU A 47 -9.87 -11.15 -1.54
CA LEU A 47 -10.58 -10.80 -2.78
C LEU A 47 -11.48 -11.94 -3.28
N LEU A 48 -10.92 -13.11 -3.58
CA LEU A 48 -11.69 -14.18 -4.24
C LEU A 48 -12.69 -14.88 -3.31
N GLN A 49 -12.30 -15.16 -2.07
CA GLN A 49 -13.18 -15.86 -1.12
C GLN A 49 -14.09 -14.89 -0.37
N ASP A 50 -13.55 -13.84 0.25
CA ASP A 50 -14.36 -12.98 1.13
C ASP A 50 -15.17 -11.95 0.35
N PHE A 51 -14.54 -11.25 -0.60
CA PHE A 51 -15.23 -10.22 -1.40
C PHE A 51 -16.11 -10.82 -2.51
N PHE A 52 -15.56 -11.72 -3.35
CA PHE A 52 -16.31 -12.34 -4.45
C PHE A 52 -17.11 -13.59 -4.06
N LYS A 53 -16.96 -14.11 -2.82
CA LYS A 53 -17.69 -15.30 -2.32
C LYS A 53 -17.52 -16.54 -3.18
N ILE A 54 -16.39 -16.69 -3.87
CA ILE A 54 -16.10 -17.86 -4.68
C ILE A 54 -15.70 -18.99 -3.74
N LYS A 55 -16.53 -20.03 -3.66
CA LYS A 55 -16.18 -21.26 -2.91
C LYS A 55 -15.09 -22.00 -3.65
N MET A 56 -13.85 -21.84 -3.21
CA MET A 56 -12.68 -22.49 -3.79
C MET A 56 -12.24 -23.67 -2.94
N SER A 57 -11.99 -24.83 -3.56
CA SER A 57 -11.29 -25.93 -2.89
C SER A 57 -9.85 -25.52 -2.57
N SER A 58 -9.24 -26.10 -1.54
CA SER A 58 -7.84 -25.85 -1.16
C SER A 58 -6.88 -25.96 -2.36
N LYS A 59 -7.11 -26.92 -3.26
CA LYS A 59 -6.31 -27.07 -4.50
C LYS A 59 -6.46 -25.88 -5.45
N THR A 60 -7.69 -25.40 -5.65
CA THR A 60 -7.96 -24.25 -6.53
C THR A 60 -7.44 -22.96 -5.90
N ASN A 61 -7.54 -22.83 -4.58
CA ASN A 61 -6.98 -21.68 -3.86
C ASN A 61 -5.46 -21.59 -4.03
N MET A 62 -4.76 -22.72 -3.88
CA MET A 62 -3.32 -22.82 -4.12
C MET A 62 -2.94 -22.45 -5.56
N LEU A 63 -3.75 -22.86 -6.54
CA LEU A 63 -3.54 -22.50 -7.94
C LEU A 63 -3.69 -20.99 -8.17
N MET A 64 -4.75 -20.37 -7.64
CA MET A 64 -4.97 -18.93 -7.77
C MET A 64 -3.85 -18.10 -7.11
N ALA A 65 -3.38 -18.53 -5.93
CA ALA A 65 -2.25 -17.90 -5.28
C ALA A 65 -1.00 -17.94 -6.17
N ARG A 66 -0.66 -19.10 -6.76
CA ARG A 66 0.48 -19.23 -7.69
C ARG A 66 0.32 -18.38 -8.95
N LEU A 67 -0.88 -18.35 -9.54
CA LEU A 67 -1.18 -17.51 -10.70
C LEU A 67 -1.01 -16.02 -10.37
N THR A 68 -1.41 -15.61 -9.17
CA THR A 68 -1.22 -14.23 -8.69
C THR A 68 0.26 -13.89 -8.60
N VAL A 69 1.08 -14.76 -8.01
CA VAL A 69 2.55 -14.56 -7.95
C VAL A 69 3.14 -14.40 -9.34
N VAL A 70 2.78 -15.29 -10.28
CA VAL A 70 3.25 -15.21 -11.68
C VAL A 70 2.81 -13.91 -12.33
N ALA A 71 1.55 -13.49 -12.15
CA ALA A 71 1.03 -12.25 -12.70
C ALA A 71 1.78 -11.02 -12.16
N VAL A 72 2.00 -10.94 -10.84
CA VAL A 72 2.77 -9.85 -10.23
C VAL A 72 4.22 -9.85 -10.71
N ALA A 73 4.85 -11.02 -10.85
CA ALA A 73 6.21 -11.12 -11.39
C ALA A 73 6.31 -10.59 -12.83
N VAL A 74 5.34 -10.94 -13.69
CA VAL A 74 5.28 -10.44 -15.07
C VAL A 74 5.14 -8.90 -15.09
N VAL A 75 4.25 -8.33 -14.28
CA VAL A 75 4.11 -6.87 -14.16
C VAL A 75 5.41 -6.23 -13.67
N GLY A 76 6.08 -6.84 -12.67
CA GLY A 76 7.37 -6.38 -12.16
C GLY A 76 8.46 -6.35 -13.23
N ILE A 77 8.54 -7.36 -14.10
CA ILE A 77 9.49 -7.40 -15.22
C ILE A 77 9.23 -6.25 -16.20
N PHE A 78 7.97 -5.99 -16.55
CA PHE A 78 7.63 -4.87 -17.43
C PHE A 78 7.98 -3.51 -16.82
N LEU A 79 7.73 -3.32 -15.52
CA LEU A 79 8.10 -2.09 -14.82
C LEU A 79 9.61 -1.92 -14.69
N ALA A 80 10.37 -3.00 -14.48
CA ALA A 80 11.82 -2.96 -14.39
C ALA A 80 12.52 -2.70 -15.75
N TRP A 81 11.83 -2.93 -16.87
CA TRP A 81 12.38 -2.72 -18.20
C TRP A 81 12.38 -1.24 -18.62
N ASP A 82 11.59 -0.38 -17.99
CA ASP A 82 11.63 1.06 -18.27
C ASP A 82 12.61 1.78 -17.32
N PRO A 83 13.85 2.11 -17.76
CA PRO A 83 14.82 2.79 -16.91
C PRO A 83 14.46 4.25 -16.58
N ASN A 84 13.48 4.84 -17.28
CA ASN A 84 13.04 6.22 -17.01
C ASN A 84 12.02 6.29 -15.86
N SER A 85 11.31 5.19 -15.61
CA SER A 85 10.36 5.08 -14.52
C SER A 85 11.09 4.71 -13.23
N SER A 86 11.30 5.68 -12.34
CA SER A 86 11.87 5.37 -11.03
C SER A 86 10.88 4.53 -10.23
N VAL A 87 11.31 3.32 -9.82
CA VAL A 87 10.59 2.45 -8.87
C VAL A 87 10.11 3.25 -7.65
N PHE A 88 10.93 4.21 -7.19
CA PHE A 88 10.57 5.12 -6.12
C PHE A 88 9.29 5.90 -6.41
N TYR A 89 9.12 6.48 -7.60
CA TYR A 89 7.92 7.25 -7.93
C TYR A 89 6.66 6.39 -8.01
N ILE A 90 6.76 5.17 -8.53
CA ILE A 90 5.61 4.24 -8.60
C ILE A 90 5.20 3.83 -7.19
N VAL A 91 6.17 3.46 -6.35
CA VAL A 91 5.93 3.06 -4.97
C VAL A 91 5.38 4.23 -4.16
N SER A 92 5.98 5.43 -4.24
CA SER A 92 5.45 6.63 -3.58
C SER A 92 4.01 6.94 -4.02
N PHE A 93 3.68 6.80 -5.30
CA PHE A 93 2.30 7.02 -5.76
C PHE A 93 1.32 5.98 -5.19
N ALA A 94 1.71 4.70 -5.14
CA ALA A 94 0.90 3.66 -4.51
C ALA A 94 0.66 3.93 -3.01
N TRP A 95 1.71 4.35 -2.29
CA TRP A 95 1.62 4.75 -0.89
C TRP A 95 0.79 6.01 -0.68
N ALA A 96 0.81 6.96 -1.62
CA ALA A 96 -0.07 8.13 -1.58
C ALA A 96 -1.54 7.71 -1.66
N GLY A 97 -1.87 6.80 -2.58
CA GLY A 97 -3.21 6.19 -2.71
C GLY A 97 -3.67 5.51 -1.42
N PHE A 98 -2.85 4.60 -0.90
CA PHE A 98 -3.15 3.88 0.33
C PHE A 98 -3.28 4.83 1.54
N GLY A 99 -2.32 5.72 1.72
CA GLY A 99 -2.31 6.67 2.84
C GLY A 99 -3.44 7.68 2.78
N GLY A 100 -3.83 8.15 1.59
CA GLY A 100 -4.95 9.10 1.42
C GLY A 100 -6.32 8.46 1.62
N ALA A 101 -6.50 7.20 1.20
CA ALA A 101 -7.76 6.48 1.37
C ALA A 101 -7.93 5.91 2.78
N PHE A 102 -6.94 5.17 3.29
CA PHE A 102 -7.06 4.43 4.55
C PHE A 102 -6.55 5.21 5.76
N GLY A 103 -5.51 6.05 5.61
CA GLY A 103 -4.90 6.77 6.73
C GLY A 103 -5.89 7.58 7.56
N PRO A 104 -6.68 8.48 6.93
CA PRO A 104 -7.72 9.25 7.61
C PRO A 104 -8.75 8.36 8.32
N VAL A 105 -9.27 7.35 7.63
CA VAL A 105 -10.29 6.46 8.19
C VAL A 105 -9.76 5.70 9.41
N MET A 106 -8.51 5.23 9.38
CA MET A 106 -7.87 4.59 10.53
C MET A 106 -7.77 5.54 11.72
N LEU A 107 -7.31 6.78 11.50
CA LEU A 107 -7.19 7.78 12.57
C LEU A 107 -8.54 8.14 13.18
N PHE A 108 -9.55 8.41 12.36
CA PHE A 108 -10.87 8.75 12.88
C PHE A 108 -11.56 7.54 13.54
N SER A 109 -11.35 6.31 13.04
CA SER A 109 -11.85 5.09 13.68
C SER A 109 -11.27 4.88 15.09
N LEU A 110 -10.01 5.25 15.31
CA LEU A 110 -9.35 5.08 16.60
C LEU A 110 -9.60 6.23 17.58
N PHE A 111 -9.71 7.47 17.09
CA PHE A 111 -9.73 8.65 17.95
C PHE A 111 -11.04 9.44 17.95
N TRP A 112 -11.97 9.15 17.03
CA TRP A 112 -13.22 9.91 16.89
C TRP A 112 -14.46 9.03 16.87
N LYS A 113 -15.12 8.93 18.03
CA LYS A 113 -16.34 8.15 18.26
C LYS A 113 -17.49 8.43 17.27
N ARG A 114 -17.54 9.61 16.63
CA ARG A 114 -18.65 10.02 15.76
C ARG A 114 -18.54 9.50 14.32
N ILE A 115 -17.39 8.93 13.93
CA ILE A 115 -17.24 8.31 12.61
C ILE A 115 -18.28 7.22 12.41
N ASN A 116 -18.87 7.17 11.20
CA ASN A 116 -19.81 6.14 10.82
C ASN A 116 -19.42 5.53 9.47
N LYS A 117 -20.11 4.45 9.09
CA LYS A 117 -19.83 3.71 7.85
C LYS A 117 -19.87 4.59 6.60
N GLN A 118 -20.81 5.53 6.53
CA GLN A 118 -20.97 6.42 5.37
C GLN A 118 -19.82 7.43 5.27
N GLY A 119 -19.44 8.05 6.39
CA GLY A 119 -18.29 8.94 6.45
C GLY A 119 -16.97 8.24 6.16
N ALA A 120 -16.78 7.03 6.70
CA ALA A 120 -15.62 6.20 6.41
C ALA A 120 -15.52 5.87 4.91
N LEU A 121 -16.60 5.38 4.30
CA LEU A 121 -16.62 5.02 2.88
C LEU A 121 -16.41 6.24 1.97
N ALA A 122 -17.10 7.35 2.26
CA ALA A 122 -16.93 8.60 1.52
C ALA A 122 -15.49 9.15 1.64
N GLY A 123 -14.89 9.04 2.83
CA GLY A 123 -13.48 9.34 3.07
C GLY A 123 -12.53 8.52 2.21
N MET A 124 -12.66 7.19 2.23
CA MET A 124 -11.81 6.30 1.43
C MET A 124 -11.91 6.61 -0.07
N ILE A 125 -13.13 6.79 -0.58
CA ILE A 125 -13.36 7.09 -2.00
C ILE A 125 -12.79 8.46 -2.36
N SER A 126 -13.10 9.50 -1.57
CA SER A 126 -12.63 10.86 -1.84
C SER A 126 -11.11 10.99 -1.75
N GLY A 127 -10.48 10.36 -0.75
CA GLY A 127 -9.03 10.28 -0.61
C GLY A 127 -8.38 9.57 -1.79
N GLY A 128 -8.89 8.38 -2.15
CA GLY A 128 -8.40 7.62 -3.30
C GLY A 128 -8.50 8.41 -4.60
N VAL A 129 -9.67 8.98 -4.91
CA VAL A 129 -9.89 9.80 -6.12
C VAL A 129 -9.00 11.04 -6.11
N MET A 130 -8.84 11.71 -4.96
CA MET A 130 -8.05 12.93 -4.87
C MET A 130 -6.56 12.69 -5.14
N VAL A 131 -6.02 11.50 -4.86
CA VAL A 131 -4.64 11.16 -5.24
C VAL A 131 -4.46 11.19 -6.76
N PHE A 132 -5.42 10.64 -7.52
CA PHE A 132 -5.38 10.69 -8.98
C PHE A 132 -5.59 12.10 -9.50
N VAL A 133 -6.59 12.82 -8.98
CA VAL A 133 -6.86 14.22 -9.36
C VAL A 133 -5.64 15.10 -9.09
N TRP A 134 -5.01 14.96 -7.92
CA TRP A 134 -3.83 15.75 -7.61
C TRP A 134 -2.65 15.39 -8.51
N LYS A 135 -2.38 14.09 -8.72
CA LYS A 135 -1.28 13.63 -9.57
C LYS A 135 -1.37 14.13 -11.01
N PHE A 136 -2.56 14.00 -11.60
CA PHE A 136 -2.75 14.15 -13.05
C PHE A 136 -3.31 15.52 -13.47
N LEU A 137 -4.04 16.23 -12.59
CA LEU A 137 -4.62 17.54 -12.93
C LEU A 137 -3.93 18.70 -12.23
N ILE A 138 -3.57 18.56 -10.95
CA ILE A 138 -3.11 19.69 -10.13
C ILE A 138 -1.59 19.82 -10.11
N ARG A 139 -0.89 18.72 -9.83
CA ARG A 139 0.59 18.68 -9.80
C ARG A 139 1.25 19.16 -11.10
N PRO A 140 0.71 18.86 -12.31
CA PRO A 140 1.29 19.37 -13.56
C PRO A 140 1.17 20.89 -13.74
N LEU A 141 0.33 21.58 -12.97
CA LEU A 141 0.22 23.05 -13.01
C LEU A 141 1.47 23.76 -12.47
N GLY A 142 2.35 23.03 -11.78
CA GLY A 142 3.65 23.54 -11.33
C GLY A 142 3.58 24.55 -10.18
N GLY A 143 4.74 25.08 -9.78
CA GLY A 143 4.86 26.05 -8.68
C GLY A 143 4.47 25.45 -7.32
N ALA A 144 3.64 26.16 -6.56
CA ALA A 144 3.17 25.75 -5.23
C ALA A 144 2.33 24.46 -5.23
N TRP A 145 1.85 24.01 -6.39
CA TRP A 145 1.01 22.81 -6.54
C TRP A 145 1.81 21.52 -6.70
N ASN A 146 3.14 21.60 -6.84
CA ASN A 146 4.03 20.43 -6.94
C ASN A 146 4.35 19.82 -5.57
N ILE A 147 3.31 19.62 -4.76
CA ILE A 147 3.40 18.93 -3.48
C ILE A 147 3.08 17.45 -3.65
N TYR A 148 3.63 16.63 -2.75
CA TYR A 148 3.37 15.20 -2.71
C TYR A 148 1.87 14.94 -2.52
N GLU A 149 1.29 14.11 -3.39
CA GLU A 149 -0.16 13.92 -3.57
C GLU A 149 -0.86 13.37 -2.33
N LEU A 150 -0.11 12.68 -1.47
CA LEU A 150 -0.62 12.12 -0.21
C LEU A 150 -1.21 13.20 0.69
N LEU A 151 -0.51 14.33 0.86
CA LEU A 151 -0.90 15.34 1.84
C LEU A 151 -2.27 15.98 1.48
N PRO A 152 -2.48 16.47 0.25
CA PRO A 152 -3.79 16.98 -0.16
C PRO A 152 -4.90 15.93 -0.10
N ALA A 153 -4.62 14.71 -0.57
CA ALA A 153 -5.61 13.64 -0.56
C ALA A 153 -6.04 13.27 0.87
N PHE A 154 -5.07 13.20 1.79
CA PHE A 154 -5.31 12.96 3.20
C PHE A 154 -6.19 14.05 3.82
N VAL A 155 -5.89 15.32 3.58
CA VAL A 155 -6.68 16.46 4.09
C VAL A 155 -8.11 16.43 3.56
N VAL A 156 -8.29 16.20 2.26
CA VAL A 156 -9.62 16.10 1.65
C VAL A 156 -10.42 14.95 2.24
N SER A 157 -9.79 13.77 2.37
CA SER A 157 -10.42 12.61 2.99
C SER A 157 -10.83 12.89 4.43
N CYS A 158 -9.99 13.53 5.25
CA CYS A 158 -10.36 13.98 6.60
C CYS A 158 -11.59 14.89 6.61
N ILE A 159 -11.64 15.90 5.73
CA ILE A 159 -12.77 16.83 5.63
C ILE A 159 -14.05 16.07 5.24
N VAL A 160 -13.97 15.20 4.25
CA VAL A 160 -15.13 14.42 3.78
C VAL A 160 -15.62 13.46 4.87
N ILE A 161 -14.72 12.80 5.59
CA ILE A 161 -15.08 11.94 6.74
C ILE A 161 -15.87 12.75 7.76
N VAL A 162 -15.37 13.92 8.15
CA VAL A 162 -16.03 14.76 9.17
C VAL A 162 -17.39 15.23 8.68
N VAL A 163 -17.46 15.82 7.48
CA VAL A 163 -18.69 16.38 6.92
C VAL A 163 -19.75 15.28 6.74
N VAL A 164 -19.39 14.18 6.07
CA VAL A 164 -20.36 13.10 5.80
C VAL A 164 -20.76 12.40 7.09
N SER A 165 -19.85 12.16 8.04
CA SER A 165 -20.22 11.55 9.32
C SER A 165 -21.22 12.42 10.10
N LEU A 166 -21.06 13.75 10.08
CA LEU A 166 -21.97 14.68 10.76
C LEU A 166 -23.33 14.80 10.05
N LEU A 167 -23.34 14.76 8.72
CA LEU A 167 -24.56 14.83 7.91
C LEU A 167 -25.37 13.53 7.88
N THR A 168 -24.76 12.40 8.27
CA THR A 168 -25.40 11.08 8.24
C THR A 168 -25.68 10.55 9.65
N ALA A 169 -26.46 9.47 9.72
CA ALA A 169 -26.89 8.87 10.97
C ALA A 169 -25.70 8.53 11.91
N PRO A 170 -25.83 8.74 13.22
CA PRO A 170 -24.78 8.40 14.17
C PRO A 170 -24.42 6.91 14.11
N PRO A 171 -23.18 6.54 14.49
CA PRO A 171 -22.81 5.13 14.65
C PRO A 171 -23.74 4.45 15.66
N SER A 172 -23.95 3.15 15.50
CA SER A 172 -24.83 2.38 16.38
C SER A 172 -24.33 2.42 17.84
N GLU A 173 -25.25 2.22 18.79
CA GLU A 173 -24.89 2.16 20.21
C GLU A 173 -23.85 1.08 20.50
N GLU A 174 -23.92 -0.05 19.79
CA GLU A 174 -22.94 -1.14 19.89
C GLU A 174 -21.52 -0.66 19.56
N ILE A 175 -21.33 0.03 18.43
CA ILE A 175 -20.04 0.61 18.03
C ILE A 175 -19.59 1.65 19.05
N CYS A 176 -20.51 2.48 19.55
CA CYS A 176 -20.20 3.48 20.58
C CYS A 176 -19.70 2.84 21.88
N LYS A 177 -20.32 1.73 22.31
CA LYS A 177 -19.93 0.98 23.52
C LYS A 177 -18.59 0.29 23.33
N GLU A 178 -18.35 -0.30 22.17
CA GLU A 178 -17.06 -0.91 21.82
C GLU A 178 -15.93 0.13 21.80
N PHE A 179 -16.17 1.30 21.20
CA PHE A 179 -15.21 2.40 21.22
C PHE A 179 -14.86 2.84 22.65
N ASP A 180 -15.87 2.96 23.52
CA ASP A 180 -15.66 3.36 24.92
C ASP A 180 -14.91 2.30 25.73
N SER A 181 -15.19 1.01 25.50
CA SER A 181 -14.54 -0.08 26.26
C SER A 181 -13.06 -0.18 25.95
N VAL A 182 -12.68 -0.05 24.67
CA VAL A 182 -11.27 -0.06 24.25
C VAL A 182 -10.53 1.17 24.81
N LYS A 183 -11.19 2.34 24.82
CA LYS A 183 -10.61 3.57 25.35
C LYS A 183 -10.37 3.52 26.87
N GLN A 184 -11.19 2.77 27.62
CA GLN A 184 -11.03 2.58 29.06
C GLN A 184 -9.95 1.56 29.43
N GLY A 185 -9.55 0.69 28.49
CA GLY A 185 -8.51 -0.32 28.68
C GLY A 185 -7.08 0.15 28.32
N LEU A 186 -6.93 1.36 27.80
CA LEU A 186 -5.66 2.05 27.51
C LEU A 186 -5.29 2.99 28.66
#